data_AF-A0A7C0ZVD2-F1
#
_entry.id   AF-A0A7C0ZVD2-F1
#
_cell.length_a   1.000
_cell.length_b   1.000
_cell.length_c   1.000
_cell.angle_alpha   90.00
_cell.angle_beta   90.00
_cell.angle_gamma   90.00
#
_symmetry.space_group_name_H-M   'P 1'
#
loop_
_entity.id
_entity.type
_entity.pdbx_description
1 polymer ?
#
loop_
_entity_poly.entity_id
_entity_poly.type
_entity_poly.pdbx_seq_one_letter_code
_entity_poly.pdbx_strand_id
1 'polypeptide(L)'
;MSSWSIQDLEYWDARIREKAGEFGLSCFPQEFEICNHEQMLGYMAYHGMPAHYPHWSFGKSYEKLKTLYDYGVFGLPYEMVINADPALAYLMRGNSLCLQILTVAHVYGHNDFFR
;
A
#
# COMPACT_ATOMS: atom_id res chain seq x y z
N MET A 1 -10.32 6.04 16.86
CA MET A 1 -9.93 4.62 16.88
C MET A 1 -10.34 4.04 15.54
N SER A 2 -9.43 3.42 14.79
CA SER A 2 -9.76 2.73 13.55
C SER A 2 -10.80 1.65 13.85
N SER A 3 -11.84 1.51 13.02
CA SER A 3 -12.96 0.60 13.28
C SER A 3 -12.64 -0.87 12.99
N TRP A 4 -11.37 -1.22 12.85
CA TRP A 4 -10.88 -2.52 12.39
C TRP A 4 -9.56 -2.89 13.07
N SER A 5 -9.26 -4.18 13.09
CA SER A 5 -8.08 -4.81 13.68
C SER A 5 -7.20 -5.50 12.63
N ILE A 6 -5.96 -5.83 13.00
CA ILE A 6 -5.07 -6.58 12.10
C ILE A 6 -5.67 -7.95 11.76
N GLN A 7 -6.35 -8.57 12.71
CA GLN A 7 -7.03 -9.85 12.54
C GLN A 7 -8.13 -9.78 11.47
N ASP A 8 -8.84 -8.64 11.36
CA ASP A 8 -9.81 -8.43 10.29
C ASP A 8 -9.13 -8.44 8.92
N LEU A 9 -7.96 -7.80 8.81
CA LEU A 9 -7.20 -7.76 7.56
C LEU A 9 -6.64 -9.13 7.19
N GLU A 10 -6.07 -9.86 8.15
CA GLU A 10 -5.58 -11.23 7.94
C GLU A 10 -6.71 -12.17 7.48
N TYR A 11 -7.88 -12.04 8.11
CA TYR A 11 -9.07 -12.77 7.72
C TYR A 11 -9.47 -12.47 6.27
N TRP A 12 -9.62 -11.19 5.93
CA TRP A 12 -10.05 -10.79 4.58
C TRP A 12 -9.01 -11.06 3.50
N ASP A 13 -7.73 -10.89 3.79
CA ASP A 13 -6.63 -11.26 2.90
C ASP A 13 -6.68 -12.75 2.54
N ALA A 14 -6.86 -13.64 3.53
CA ALA A 14 -7.01 -15.07 3.27
C ALA A 14 -8.22 -15.39 2.36
N ARG A 15 -9.37 -14.73 2.60
CA ARG A 15 -10.57 -14.89 1.76
C ARG A 15 -10.35 -14.38 0.33
N ILE A 16 -9.69 -13.25 0.18
CA ILE A 16 -9.42 -12.64 -1.14
C ILE A 16 -8.40 -13.49 -1.90
N ARG A 17 -7.36 -13.99 -1.25
CA ARG A 17 -6.36 -14.88 -1.86
C ARG A 17 -6.99 -16.16 -2.39
N GLU A 18 -7.90 -16.78 -1.63
CA GLU A 18 -8.67 -17.93 -2.10
C GLU A 18 -9.47 -17.58 -3.37
N LYS A 19 -10.18 -16.44 -3.36
CA LYS A 19 -10.93 -15.98 -4.54
C LYS A 19 -10.04 -15.66 -5.73
N ALA A 20 -8.89 -15.02 -5.53
CA ALA A 20 -7.93 -14.77 -6.60
C ALA A 20 -7.50 -16.09 -7.27
N GLY A 21 -7.23 -17.13 -6.46
CA GLY A 21 -6.95 -18.47 -6.96
C GLY A 21 -8.12 -19.10 -7.73
N GLU A 22 -9.36 -18.96 -7.25
CA GLU A 22 -10.57 -19.43 -7.96
C GLU A 22 -10.75 -18.74 -9.33
N PHE A 23 -10.37 -17.47 -9.45
CA PHE A 23 -10.38 -16.71 -10.71
C PHE A 23 -9.17 -17.01 -11.61
N GLY A 24 -8.21 -17.82 -11.15
CA GLY A 24 -7.04 -18.20 -11.93
C GLY A 24 -5.91 -17.17 -11.95
N LEU A 25 -5.89 -16.21 -11.02
CA LEU A 25 -4.79 -15.25 -10.91
C LEU A 25 -3.50 -15.94 -10.46
N SER A 26 -2.39 -15.56 -11.06
CA SER A 26 -1.04 -16.00 -10.71
C SER A 26 -0.31 -14.88 -10.00
N CYS A 27 -0.28 -14.90 -8.67
CA CYS A 27 0.35 -13.85 -7.85
C CYS A 27 1.66 -14.34 -7.24
N PHE A 28 2.71 -13.51 -7.21
CA PHE A 28 3.84 -13.68 -6.30
C PHE A 28 3.36 -13.66 -4.83
N PRO A 29 4.16 -14.18 -3.88
CA PRO A 29 3.85 -14.02 -2.46
C PRO A 29 3.64 -12.53 -2.13
N GLN A 30 2.52 -12.22 -1.49
CA GLN A 30 2.11 -10.84 -1.19
C GLN A 30 2.34 -10.52 0.28
N GLU A 31 3.10 -9.46 0.53
CA GLU A 31 3.30 -8.88 1.86
C GLU A 31 2.55 -7.54 1.96
N PHE A 32 1.88 -7.32 3.08
CA PHE A 32 1.17 -6.08 3.38
C PHE A 32 1.76 -5.40 4.61
N GLU A 33 2.00 -4.10 4.52
CA GLU A 33 2.43 -3.28 5.65
C GLU A 33 1.44 -2.13 5.88
N ILE A 34 1.04 -1.92 7.13
CA ILE A 34 0.12 -0.82 7.47
C ILE A 34 0.93 0.43 7.78
N CYS A 35 0.68 1.51 7.05
CA CYS A 35 1.38 2.77 7.24
C CYS A 35 0.42 3.91 7.64
N ASN A 36 0.97 4.89 8.37
CA ASN A 36 0.29 6.16 8.60
C ASN A 36 0.56 7.14 7.43
N HIS A 37 0.00 8.35 7.51
CA HIS A 37 0.12 9.34 6.44
C HIS A 37 1.55 9.85 6.25
N GLU A 38 2.31 10.07 7.33
CA GLU A 38 3.71 10.49 7.26
C GLU A 38 4.58 9.42 6.60
N GLN A 39 4.36 8.15 6.97
CA GLN A 39 5.03 7.00 6.35
C GLN A 39 4.67 6.90 4.87
N MET A 40 3.40 7.06 4.49
CA MET A 40 3.00 7.03 3.07
C MET A 40 3.66 8.15 2.26
N LEU A 41 3.71 9.38 2.79
CA LEU A 41 4.45 10.47 2.16
C LEU A 41 5.93 10.13 2.00
N GLY A 42 6.52 9.47 3.01
CA GLY A 42 7.86 8.92 2.95
C GLY A 42 8.01 7.91 1.82
N TYR A 43 7.16 6.88 1.77
CA TYR A 43 7.17 5.87 0.72
C TYR A 43 7.01 6.50 -0.66
N MET A 44 6.09 7.45 -0.84
CA MET A 44 5.95 8.17 -2.11
C MET A 44 7.23 8.93 -2.49
N ALA A 45 7.88 9.61 -1.53
CA ALA A 45 9.13 10.33 -1.78
C ALA A 45 10.30 9.40 -2.11
N TYR A 46 10.32 8.19 -1.53
CA TYR A 46 11.35 7.17 -1.73
C TYR A 46 11.00 6.14 -2.81
N HIS A 47 9.91 6.36 -3.56
CA HIS A 47 9.39 5.39 -4.55
C HIS A 47 9.10 3.99 -3.97
N GLY A 48 8.74 3.94 -2.69
CA GLY A 48 8.35 2.77 -1.92
C GLY A 48 9.48 1.78 -1.67
N MET A 49 10.73 2.19 -1.92
CA MET A 49 11.89 1.36 -1.65
C MET A 49 12.18 1.31 -0.14
N PRO A 50 12.28 0.13 0.49
CA PRO A 50 12.58 0.00 1.92
C PRO A 50 13.96 0.54 2.32
N ALA A 51 14.91 0.55 1.37
CA ALA A 51 16.26 1.06 1.56
C ALA A 51 16.67 1.97 0.40
N HIS A 52 17.37 3.04 0.71
CA HIS A 52 17.88 4.01 -0.26
C HIS A 52 19.22 4.59 0.22
N TYR A 53 20.01 5.12 -0.71
CA TYR A 53 21.18 5.91 -0.35
C TYR A 53 20.73 7.30 0.17
N PRO A 54 21.48 7.92 1.10
CA PRO A 54 21.13 9.24 1.60
C PRO A 54 21.35 10.29 0.50
N HIS A 55 20.27 10.84 -0.04
CA HIS A 55 20.32 11.90 -1.04
C HIS A 55 19.32 12.99 -0.74
N TRP A 56 19.77 14.24 -0.81
CA TRP A 56 19.00 15.43 -0.43
C TRP A 56 17.73 15.61 -1.28
N SER A 57 17.70 15.07 -2.51
CA SER A 57 16.52 15.17 -3.39
C SER A 57 15.30 14.50 -2.78
N PHE A 58 15.46 13.43 -1.99
CA PHE A 58 14.34 12.76 -1.36
C PHE A 58 13.69 13.64 -0.28
N GLY A 59 14.50 14.33 0.52
CA GLY A 59 13.99 15.32 1.48
C GLY A 59 13.23 16.45 0.78
N LYS A 60 13.77 16.95 -0.35
CA LYS A 60 13.06 17.94 -1.17
C LYS A 60 11.73 17.42 -1.73
N SER A 61 11.68 16.16 -2.20
CA SER A 61 10.44 15.54 -2.68
C SER A 61 9.42 15.36 -1.55
N TYR A 62 9.85 14.91 -0.38
CA TYR A 62 9.00 14.75 0.80
C TYR A 62 8.37 16.08 1.21
N GLU A 63 9.17 17.15 1.37
CA GLU A 63 8.67 18.49 1.72
C GLU A 63 7.62 18.99 0.71
N LYS A 64 7.86 18.77 -0.59
CA LYS A 64 6.90 19.14 -1.64
C LYS A 64 5.60 18.35 -1.49
N LEU A 65 5.66 17.03 -1.35
CA LEU A 65 4.48 16.17 -1.21
C LEU A 65 3.69 16.50 0.05
N LYS A 66 4.36 16.64 1.18
CA LYS A 66 3.76 17.04 2.45
C LYS A 66 3.06 18.39 2.34
N THR A 67 3.72 19.38 1.76
CA THR A 67 3.14 20.72 1.57
C THR A 67 1.86 20.65 0.74
N LEU A 68 1.89 19.93 -0.39
CA LEU A 68 0.71 19.76 -1.25
C LEU A 68 -0.43 19.03 -0.53
N TYR A 69 -0.11 18.04 0.29
CA TYR A 69 -1.09 17.32 1.12
C TYR A 69 -1.71 18.23 2.19
N ASP A 70 -0.89 18.96 2.94
CA ASP A 70 -1.34 19.84 4.02
C ASP A 70 -2.25 20.97 3.51
N TYR A 71 -1.99 21.49 2.31
CA TYR A 71 -2.85 22.47 1.65
C TYR A 71 -4.06 21.86 0.95
N GLY A 72 -4.27 20.53 1.03
CA GLY A 72 -5.38 19.83 0.42
C GLY A 72 -5.35 19.81 -1.12
N VAL A 73 -4.19 20.09 -1.71
CA VAL A 73 -3.99 20.09 -3.17
C VAL A 73 -3.93 18.67 -3.71
N PHE A 74 -3.41 17.73 -2.90
CA PHE A 74 -3.30 16.32 -3.27
C PHE A 74 -3.75 15.41 -2.12
N GLY A 75 -4.47 14.34 -2.44
CA GLY A 75 -4.82 13.30 -1.48
C GLY A 75 -3.71 12.26 -1.33
N LEU A 76 -3.81 11.39 -0.33
CA LEU A 76 -2.94 10.22 -0.22
C LEU A 76 -3.59 9.02 -0.92
N PRO A 77 -2.78 8.16 -1.57
CA PRO A 77 -3.30 6.94 -2.15
C PRO A 77 -3.75 5.98 -1.03
N TYR A 78 -4.67 5.07 -1.34
CA TYR A 78 -5.13 4.07 -0.37
C TYR A 78 -4.09 2.97 -0.15
N GLU A 79 -3.29 2.71 -1.20
CA GLU A 79 -2.17 1.79 -1.25
C GLU A 79 -0.98 2.34 -2.03
N MET A 80 0.19 1.76 -1.78
CA MET A 80 1.34 1.83 -2.68
C MET A 80 1.91 0.43 -2.88
N VAL A 81 2.08 0.00 -4.13
CA VAL A 81 2.51 -1.37 -4.48
C VAL A 81 3.92 -1.35 -5.08
N ILE A 82 4.75 -2.28 -4.63
CA ILE A 82 6.07 -2.57 -5.16
C ILE A 82 6.04 -3.96 -5.79
N ASN A 83 6.17 -3.97 -7.11
CA ASN A 83 6.15 -5.19 -7.92
C ASN A 83 7.51 -5.88 -7.81
N ALA A 84 7.61 -6.78 -6.84
CA ALA A 84 8.78 -7.60 -6.58
C ALA A 84 8.35 -9.04 -6.28
N ASP A 85 9.31 -9.93 -6.05
CA ASP A 85 9.08 -11.29 -5.56
C ASP A 85 9.89 -11.48 -4.26
N PRO A 86 9.25 -11.36 -3.07
CA PRO A 86 7.82 -11.15 -2.82
C PRO A 86 7.33 -9.73 -3.19
N ALA A 87 6.05 -9.62 -3.53
CA ALA A 87 5.39 -8.34 -3.80
C ALA A 87 5.04 -7.65 -2.48
N LEU A 88 5.25 -6.34 -2.40
CA LEU A 88 5.03 -5.56 -1.19
C LEU A 88 3.96 -4.49 -1.43
N ALA A 89 3.02 -4.33 -0.50
CA ALA A 89 2.01 -3.28 -0.57
C ALA A 89 1.84 -2.57 0.77
N TYR A 90 1.90 -1.24 0.74
CA TYR A 90 1.65 -0.38 1.90
C TYR A 90 0.19 0.03 1.93
N LEU A 91 -0.53 -0.28 3.00
CA LEU A 91 -1.95 0.03 3.20
C LEU A 91 -2.12 1.22 4.15
N MET A 92 -2.90 2.23 3.73
CA MET A 92 -3.19 3.37 4.59
C MET A 92 -4.03 2.99 5.81
N ARG A 93 -3.52 3.25 7.01
CA ARG A 93 -4.24 3.01 8.28
C ARG A 93 -5.58 3.75 8.38
N GLY A 94 -5.70 4.88 7.69
CA GLY A 94 -6.92 5.70 7.68
C GLY A 94 -8.08 5.10 6.87
N ASN A 95 -7.83 4.06 6.07
CA ASN A 95 -8.87 3.41 5.28
C ASN A 95 -9.94 2.79 6.19
N SER A 96 -11.20 2.85 5.77
CA SER A 96 -12.27 2.06 6.40
C SER A 96 -12.05 0.57 6.12
N LEU A 97 -12.66 -0.32 6.91
CA LEU A 97 -12.51 -1.76 6.65
C LEU A 97 -12.95 -2.15 5.23
N CYS A 98 -14.06 -1.61 4.75
CA CYS A 98 -14.55 -1.84 3.38
C CYS A 98 -13.51 -1.41 2.34
N LEU A 99 -12.88 -0.25 2.55
CA LEU A 99 -11.84 0.24 1.66
C LEU A 99 -10.57 -0.61 1.73
N GLN A 100 -10.18 -1.10 2.91
CA GLN A 100 -9.06 -2.04 3.04
C GLN A 100 -9.32 -3.32 2.24
N ILE A 101 -10.53 -3.89 2.33
CA ILE A 101 -10.91 -5.11 1.60
C ILE A 101 -10.81 -4.87 0.09
N LEU A 102 -11.37 -3.76 -0.40
CA LEU A 102 -11.29 -3.37 -1.82
C LEU A 102 -9.83 -3.23 -2.27
N THR A 103 -9.03 -2.54 -1.46
CA THR A 103 -7.62 -2.26 -1.74
C THR A 103 -6.79 -3.55 -1.78
N VAL A 104 -6.97 -4.45 -0.82
CA VAL A 104 -6.29 -5.76 -0.83
C VAL A 104 -6.64 -6.57 -2.07
N ALA A 105 -7.92 -6.59 -2.47
CA ALA A 105 -8.33 -7.25 -3.71
C ALA A 105 -7.71 -6.58 -4.96
N HIS A 106 -7.64 -5.25 -4.97
CA HIS A 106 -6.98 -4.48 -6.03
C HIS A 106 -5.49 -4.83 -6.14
N VAL A 107 -4.79 -4.93 -5.01
CA VAL A 107 -3.37 -5.31 -4.95
C VAL A 107 -3.13 -6.69 -5.54
N TYR A 108 -3.98 -7.69 -5.27
CA TYR A 108 -3.84 -9.00 -5.93
C TYR A 108 -4.03 -8.93 -7.44
N GLY A 109 -4.90 -8.04 -7.94
CA GLY A 109 -5.00 -7.76 -9.37
C GLY A 109 -3.73 -7.14 -9.95
N HIS A 110 -3.08 -6.22 -9.23
CA HIS A 110 -1.76 -5.71 -9.62
C HIS A 110 -0.71 -6.81 -9.62
N ASN A 111 -0.68 -7.64 -8.59
CA ASN A 111 0.32 -8.69 -8.43
C ASN A 111 0.27 -9.67 -9.60
N ASP A 112 -0.92 -10.15 -9.97
CA ASP A 112 -1.13 -10.97 -11.18
C ASP A 112 -0.69 -10.26 -12.45
N PHE A 113 -1.06 -8.99 -12.62
CA PHE A 113 -0.70 -8.22 -13.81
C PHE A 113 0.82 -8.06 -14.01
N PHE A 114 1.59 -8.03 -12.92
CA PHE A 114 3.04 -7.83 -12.95
C PHE A 114 3.85 -9.13 -12.83
N ARG A 115 3.20 -10.30 -12.77
CA ARG A 115 3.84 -11.62 -12.80
C ARG A 115 3.93 -12.19 -14.22
#